data_AF-A0A9X0UH87-F1
#
_entry.id   AF-A0A9X0UH87-F1
#
_cell.length_a   1.000
_cell.length_b   1.000
_cell.length_c   1.000
_cell.angle_alpha   90.00
_cell.angle_beta   90.00
_cell.angle_gamma   90.00
#
_symmetry.space_group_name_H-M   'P 1'
#
loop_
_entity.id
_entity.type
_entity.pdbx_description
1 polymer ?
#
loop_
_entity_poly.entity_id
_entity_poly.type
_entity_poly.pdbx_seq_one_letter_code
_entity_poly.pdbx_strand_id
1 'polypeptide(L)'
;MKKILLACALGLAGPAIAQQAPNPHAGHGIPAPTASFKAVVLLETPLQGTEHRIYRLYTIDLGPGGATPRHMHPGDEIALVTEGAVTLEMQGEEPRTFQAGQTFHPRPMTPHVARNASSTAPAKLTVSSITEAGKPSTIMVPLTN
;
A
#
# COMPACT_ATOMS: atom_id res chain seq x y z
N MET A 1 8.83 20.57 -91.47
CA MET A 1 7.81 19.49 -91.54
C MET A 1 8.47 18.17 -91.21
N LYS A 2 8.18 17.61 -90.03
CA LYS A 2 7.99 16.18 -89.69
C LYS A 2 8.17 16.03 -88.17
N LYS A 3 7.05 15.69 -87.53
CA LYS A 3 6.88 15.40 -86.09
C LYS A 3 7.34 13.95 -85.82
N ILE A 4 7.57 13.61 -84.54
CA ILE A 4 7.24 12.34 -83.82
C ILE A 4 8.25 12.13 -82.66
N LEU A 5 7.86 12.48 -81.42
CA LEU A 5 7.38 11.65 -80.28
C LEU A 5 8.54 11.29 -79.32
N LEU A 6 8.68 11.96 -78.17
CA LEU A 6 7.97 11.79 -76.89
C LEU A 6 8.36 10.50 -76.13
N ALA A 7 9.11 10.65 -75.04
CA ALA A 7 9.01 9.81 -73.84
C ALA A 7 9.57 10.58 -72.63
N CYS A 8 8.67 11.12 -71.82
CA CYS A 8 8.94 11.63 -70.48
C CYS A 8 8.81 10.45 -69.51
N ALA A 9 9.82 10.18 -68.69
CA ALA A 9 9.69 9.30 -67.53
C ALA A 9 10.31 10.00 -66.31
N LEU A 10 9.47 10.71 -65.55
CA LEU A 10 9.78 11.07 -64.17
C LEU A 10 9.58 9.83 -63.30
N GLY A 11 10.67 9.30 -62.74
CA GLY A 11 10.60 8.34 -61.63
C GLY A 11 10.28 9.08 -60.34
N LEU A 12 9.09 8.85 -59.77
CA LEU A 12 8.78 9.19 -58.39
C LEU A 12 9.19 8.01 -57.51
N ALA A 13 10.23 8.21 -56.69
CA ALA A 13 10.55 7.29 -55.60
C ALA A 13 9.49 7.44 -54.50
N GLY A 14 8.71 6.39 -54.25
CA GLY A 14 7.85 6.31 -53.07
C GLY A 14 8.68 6.08 -51.79
N PRO A 15 8.19 6.48 -50.61
CA PRO A 15 8.90 6.20 -49.37
C PRO A 15 8.85 4.70 -49.09
N ALA A 16 10.03 4.10 -48.87
CA ALA A 16 10.14 2.78 -48.31
C ALA A 16 9.52 2.79 -46.90
N ILE A 17 8.42 2.07 -46.69
CA ILE A 17 7.93 1.75 -45.35
C ILE A 17 8.96 0.79 -44.76
N ALA A 18 9.84 1.29 -43.91
CA ALA A 18 10.67 0.45 -43.07
C ALA A 18 9.73 -0.28 -42.10
N GLN A 19 9.46 -1.57 -42.35
CA GLN A 19 8.87 -2.44 -41.34
C GLN A 19 9.85 -2.53 -40.17
N GLN A 20 9.52 -1.83 -39.10
CA GLN A 20 10.23 -1.94 -37.83
C GLN A 20 10.01 -3.36 -37.31
N ALA A 21 11.09 -4.15 -37.29
CA ALA A 21 11.06 -5.49 -36.70
C ALA A 21 10.63 -5.38 -35.22
N PRO A 22 9.80 -6.30 -34.70
CA PRO A 22 9.44 -6.28 -33.30
C PRO A 22 10.70 -6.50 -32.45
N ASN A 23 10.98 -5.56 -31.55
CA ASN A 23 12.02 -5.71 -30.54
C ASN A 23 11.68 -6.95 -29.66
N PRO A 24 12.54 -7.97 -29.56
CA PRO A 24 12.27 -9.15 -28.73
C PRO A 24 12.55 -8.90 -27.24
N HIS A 25 12.54 -7.62 -26.82
CA HIS A 25 12.79 -7.20 -25.44
C HIS A 25 11.60 -6.42 -24.89
N ALA A 26 10.38 -6.94 -25.10
CA ALA A 26 9.36 -6.78 -24.09
C ALA A 26 9.81 -7.63 -22.89
N GLY A 27 10.64 -7.04 -22.04
CA GLY A 27 10.99 -7.62 -20.77
C GLY A 27 9.69 -8.00 -20.05
N HIS A 28 9.63 -9.24 -19.57
CA HIS A 28 8.63 -9.63 -18.59
C HIS A 28 8.79 -8.66 -17.42
N GLY A 29 7.88 -7.68 -17.34
CA GLY A 29 7.85 -6.77 -16.21
C GLY A 29 7.83 -7.62 -14.96
N ILE A 30 8.87 -7.52 -14.13
CA ILE A 30 8.87 -8.14 -12.82
C ILE A 30 7.57 -7.67 -12.18
N PRO A 31 6.62 -8.57 -11.83
CA PRO A 31 5.39 -8.13 -11.21
C PRO A 31 5.79 -7.31 -9.99
N ALA A 32 5.31 -6.07 -9.92
CA ALA A 32 5.52 -5.23 -8.75
C ALA A 32 5.10 -6.05 -7.53
N PRO A 33 5.91 -6.09 -6.45
CA PRO A 33 5.55 -6.85 -5.26
C PRO A 33 4.13 -6.46 -4.85
N THR A 34 3.24 -7.44 -4.70
CA THR A 34 1.89 -7.16 -4.23
C THR A 34 2.01 -6.54 -2.84
N ALA A 35 1.50 -5.32 -2.70
CA ALA A 35 1.40 -4.61 -1.43
C ALA A 35 0.81 -5.57 -0.39
N SER A 36 1.59 -5.91 0.63
CA SER A 36 1.27 -6.96 1.60
C SER A 36 1.12 -6.40 3.01
N PHE A 37 0.23 -7.02 3.78
CA PHE A 37 -0.02 -6.73 5.19
C PHE A 37 -0.14 -8.06 5.92
N LYS A 38 0.53 -8.18 7.07
CA LYS A 38 0.42 -9.35 7.96
C LYS A 38 0.45 -8.89 9.40
N ALA A 39 -0.54 -9.30 10.19
CA ALA A 39 -0.57 -9.12 11.64
C ALA A 39 -0.31 -10.46 12.35
N VAL A 40 0.48 -10.43 13.43
CA VAL A 40 0.77 -11.62 14.25
C VAL A 40 0.62 -11.27 15.72
N VAL A 41 -0.32 -11.92 16.41
CA VAL A 41 -0.50 -11.79 17.85
C VAL A 41 0.61 -12.54 18.58
N LEU A 42 1.34 -11.83 19.44
CA LEU A 42 2.43 -12.35 20.25
C LEU A 42 1.97 -12.68 21.67
N LEU A 43 1.08 -11.86 22.22
CA LEU A 43 0.49 -12.04 23.54
C LEU A 43 -0.97 -11.61 23.50
N GLU A 44 -1.83 -12.40 24.14
CA GLU A 44 -3.19 -12.03 24.51
C GLU A 44 -3.43 -12.46 25.95
N THR A 45 -3.84 -11.53 26.81
CA THR A 45 -4.03 -11.81 28.24
C THR A 45 -5.06 -10.85 28.85
N PRO A 46 -5.84 -11.27 29.87
CA PRO A 46 -6.56 -10.33 30.71
C PRO A 46 -5.60 -9.31 31.34
N LEU A 47 -6.08 -8.08 31.52
CA LEU A 47 -5.32 -7.04 32.21
C LEU A 47 -5.64 -7.07 33.70
N GLN A 48 -4.61 -7.18 34.55
CA GLN A 48 -4.78 -7.27 36.01
C GLN A 48 -5.50 -6.05 36.57
N GLY A 49 -6.48 -6.27 37.46
CA GLY A 49 -7.31 -5.22 38.04
C GLY A 49 -8.45 -4.75 37.13
N THR A 50 -8.50 -5.23 35.87
CA THR A 50 -9.61 -5.04 34.94
C THR A 50 -9.79 -6.30 34.10
N GLU A 51 -10.11 -7.42 34.73
CA GLU A 51 -10.14 -8.75 34.09
C GLU A 51 -11.22 -8.86 33.00
N HIS A 52 -12.16 -7.91 32.96
CA HIS A 52 -13.09 -7.69 31.86
C HIS A 52 -12.46 -7.04 30.62
N ARG A 53 -11.16 -6.75 30.63
CA ARG A 53 -10.38 -6.19 29.52
C ARG A 53 -9.27 -7.14 29.12
N ILE A 54 -9.04 -7.22 27.81
CA ILE A 54 -8.01 -8.03 27.18
C ILE A 54 -6.94 -7.10 26.63
N TYR A 55 -5.71 -7.33 27.07
CA TYR A 55 -4.50 -6.74 26.52
C TYR A 55 -3.95 -7.62 25.39
N ARG A 56 -3.51 -7.00 24.29
CA ARG A 56 -2.81 -7.68 23.20
C ARG A 56 -1.51 -6.97 22.85
N LEU A 57 -0.48 -7.76 22.57
CA LEU A 57 0.74 -7.31 21.92
C LEU A 57 0.88 -8.08 20.60
N TYR A 58 1.09 -7.37 19.51
CA TYR A 58 1.21 -7.96 18.17
C TYR A 58 2.18 -7.17 17.30
N THR A 59 2.65 -7.80 16.24
CA THR A 59 3.43 -7.13 15.19
C THR A 59 2.61 -6.99 13.94
N ILE A 60 2.85 -5.92 13.19
CA ILE A 60 2.37 -5.76 11.82
C ILE A 60 3.58 -5.62 10.89
N ASP A 61 3.60 -6.45 9.85
CA ASP A 61 4.51 -6.31 8.71
C ASP A 61 3.75 -5.68 7.55
N LEU A 62 4.29 -4.60 6.99
CA LEU A 62 3.81 -3.97 5.78
C LEU A 62 4.90 -4.10 4.70
N GLY A 63 4.59 -4.82 3.62
CA GLY A 63 5.45 -4.85 2.44
C GLY A 63 5.53 -3.48 1.77
N PRO A 64 6.38 -3.32 0.73
CA PRO A 64 6.46 -2.08 -0.03
C PRO A 64 5.07 -1.64 -0.56
N GLY A 65 4.66 -0.40 -0.26
CA GLY A 65 3.34 0.14 -0.57
C GLY A 65 2.16 -0.52 0.18
N GLY A 66 2.44 -1.48 1.06
CA GLY A 66 1.48 -2.23 1.88
C GLY A 66 0.66 -1.32 2.79
N ALA A 67 -0.59 -1.71 3.05
CA ALA A 67 -1.45 -1.01 3.98
C ALA A 67 -2.37 -1.98 4.72
N THR A 68 -2.79 -1.61 5.92
CA THR A 68 -3.91 -2.26 6.58
C THR A 68 -5.19 -2.04 5.76
N PRO A 69 -6.20 -2.93 5.87
CA PRO A 69 -7.55 -2.57 5.48
C PRO A 69 -8.03 -1.31 6.23
N ARG A 70 -9.07 -0.65 5.73
CA ARG A 70 -9.73 0.41 6.51
C ARG A 70 -10.51 -0.19 7.68
N HIS A 71 -10.26 0.30 8.88
CA HIS A 71 -10.84 -0.25 10.09
C HIS A 71 -10.89 0.80 11.22
N MET A 72 -11.47 0.43 12.36
CA MET A 72 -11.44 1.20 13.60
C MET A 72 -11.34 0.26 14.81
N HIS A 73 -11.01 0.80 15.99
CA HIS A 73 -10.91 0.04 17.24
C HIS A 73 -11.95 0.51 18.27
N PRO A 74 -12.68 -0.41 18.93
CA PRO A 74 -13.55 -0.07 20.06
C PRO A 74 -12.81 0.31 21.35
N GLY A 75 -11.52 0.00 21.44
CA GLY A 75 -10.64 0.35 22.56
C GLY A 75 -9.36 1.02 22.08
N ASP A 76 -8.43 1.23 23.00
CA ASP A 76 -7.16 1.89 22.71
C ASP A 76 -6.20 0.97 21.96
N GLU A 77 -5.46 1.55 21.02
CA GLU A 77 -4.35 0.93 20.31
C GLU A 77 -3.18 1.92 20.25
N ILE A 78 -1.98 1.50 20.65
CA ILE A 78 -0.76 2.29 20.51
C ILE A 78 0.20 1.48 19.65
N ALA A 79 0.68 2.11 18.58
CA ALA A 79 1.63 1.51 17.65
C ALA A 79 2.98 2.21 17.73
N LEU A 80 4.05 1.44 17.82
CA LEU A 80 5.45 1.86 17.66
C LEU A 80 5.93 1.42 16.28
N VAL A 81 6.45 2.34 15.48
CA VAL A 81 7.16 1.99 14.24
C VAL A 81 8.52 1.43 14.64
N THR A 82 8.77 0.16 14.32
CA THR A 82 10.03 -0.52 14.63
C THR A 82 10.97 -0.60 13.44
N GLU A 83 10.44 -0.50 12.22
CA GLU A 83 11.23 -0.48 10.98
C GLU A 83 10.55 0.40 9.93
N GLY A 84 11.34 1.15 9.16
CA GLY A 84 10.85 1.97 8.06
C GLY A 84 10.04 3.18 8.51
N ALA A 85 8.96 3.44 7.78
CA ALA A 85 8.08 4.59 7.98
C ALA A 85 6.63 4.24 7.66
N VAL A 86 5.68 4.71 8.48
CA VAL A 86 4.25 4.43 8.33
C VAL A 86 3.46 5.74 8.32
N THR A 87 2.62 5.90 7.30
CA THR A 87 1.62 6.97 7.22
C THR A 87 0.31 6.48 7.82
N LEU A 88 -0.18 7.18 8.84
CA LEU A 88 -1.50 6.99 9.42
C LEU A 88 -2.48 7.94 8.74
N GLU A 89 -3.47 7.37 8.06
CA GLU A 89 -4.58 8.05 7.40
C GLU A 89 -5.82 7.92 8.28
N MET A 90 -6.11 8.92 9.11
CA MET A 90 -7.31 8.93 9.96
C MET A 90 -8.44 9.73 9.32
N GLN A 91 -9.68 9.24 9.46
CA GLN A 91 -10.85 9.93 8.92
C GLN A 91 -11.03 11.32 9.54
N GLY A 92 -11.10 12.33 8.67
CA GLY A 92 -11.28 13.73 9.06
C GLY A 92 -10.00 14.43 9.51
N GLU A 93 -8.83 13.81 9.32
CA GLU A 93 -7.53 14.37 9.66
C GLU A 93 -6.56 14.30 8.47
N GLU A 94 -5.59 15.21 8.46
CA GLU A 94 -4.48 15.14 7.50
C GLU A 94 -3.60 13.91 7.79
N PRO A 95 -3.12 13.18 6.76
CA PRO A 95 -2.22 12.06 6.96
C PRO A 95 -0.94 12.47 7.69
N ARG A 96 -0.48 11.63 8.62
CA ARG A 96 0.76 11.86 9.37
C ARG A 96 1.69 10.67 9.21
N THR A 97 2.97 10.94 8.96
CA THR A 97 3.99 9.91 8.80
C THR A 97 4.85 9.79 10.05
N PHE A 98 5.10 8.56 10.47
CA PHE A 98 5.89 8.20 11.64
C PHE A 98 7.06 7.31 11.20
N GLN A 99 8.26 7.69 11.63
CA GLN A 99 9.51 6.98 11.39
C GLN A 99 9.78 5.94 12.49
N ALA A 100 10.68 5.01 12.22
CA ALA A 100 11.18 4.09 13.24
C ALA A 100 11.57 4.80 14.56
N GLY A 101 11.13 4.26 15.68
CA GLY A 101 11.26 4.84 17.01
C GLY A 101 10.12 5.79 17.42
N GLN A 102 9.22 6.16 16.51
CA GLN A 102 8.06 7.01 16.81
C GLN A 102 6.80 6.18 17.04
N THR A 103 5.90 6.72 17.85
CA THR A 103 4.61 6.10 18.19
C THR A 103 3.44 6.91 17.70
N PHE A 104 2.32 6.24 17.43
CA PHE A 104 1.03 6.88 17.23
C PHE A 104 -0.09 6.13 17.94
N HIS A 105 -1.19 6.83 18.16
CA HIS A 105 -2.42 6.30 18.77
C HIS A 105 -3.59 6.65 17.84
N PRO A 106 -4.13 5.69 17.09
CA PRO A 106 -5.37 5.89 16.35
C PRO A 106 -6.51 6.12 17.34
N ARG A 107 -7.23 7.24 17.21
CA ARG A 107 -8.33 7.56 18.12
C ARG A 107 -9.38 6.43 18.11
N PRO A 108 -9.87 5.96 19.28
CA PRO A 108 -10.93 4.96 19.33
C PRO A 108 -12.15 5.35 18.49
N MET A 109 -12.78 4.35 17.89
CA MET A 109 -13.95 4.47 17.01
C MET A 109 -13.77 5.41 15.81
N THR A 110 -12.52 5.73 15.42
CA THR A 110 -12.23 6.55 14.24
C THR A 110 -11.67 5.66 13.12
N PRO A 111 -12.33 5.60 11.95
CA PRO A 111 -11.82 4.85 10.81
C PRO A 111 -10.45 5.34 10.36
N HIS A 112 -9.54 4.42 10.10
CA HIS A 112 -8.20 4.75 9.65
C HIS A 112 -7.54 3.61 8.84
N VAL A 113 -6.40 3.94 8.25
CA VAL A 113 -5.49 3.03 7.53
C VAL A 113 -4.06 3.34 7.98
N ALA A 114 -3.27 2.30 8.26
CA ALA A 114 -1.82 2.43 8.40
C ALA A 114 -1.15 1.92 7.12
N ARG A 115 -0.40 2.79 6.44
CA ARG A 115 0.24 2.52 5.15
C ARG A 115 1.74 2.63 5.27
N ASN A 116 2.47 1.74 4.63
CA ASN A 116 3.90 1.89 4.44
C ASN A 116 4.19 3.10 3.56
N ALA A 117 4.96 4.07 4.08
CA ALA A 117 5.29 5.29 3.36
C ALA A 117 6.28 5.06 2.20
N SER A 118 6.92 3.88 2.14
CA SER A 118 7.84 3.49 1.07
C SER A 118 7.16 2.55 0.07
N SER A 119 7.41 2.79 -1.22
CA SER A 119 7.01 1.90 -2.32
C SER A 119 8.05 0.80 -2.62
N THR A 120 9.22 0.83 -1.98
CA THR A 120 10.34 -0.08 -2.29
C THR A 120 10.90 -0.83 -1.09
N ALA A 121 10.72 -0.32 0.13
CA ALA A 121 11.21 -0.93 1.37
C ALA A 121 10.03 -1.34 2.27
N PRO A 122 10.15 -2.38 3.11
CA PRO A 122 9.12 -2.74 4.08
C PRO A 122 9.06 -1.75 5.26
N ALA A 123 7.98 -1.83 6.02
CA ALA A 123 7.84 -1.19 7.32
C ALA A 123 7.25 -2.18 8.34
N LYS A 124 7.57 -1.99 9.62
CA LYS A 124 7.08 -2.84 10.71
C LYS A 124 6.57 -2.02 11.89
N LEU A 125 5.54 -2.53 12.54
CA LEU A 125 4.98 -1.99 13.77
C LEU A 125 5.02 -3.04 14.87
N THR A 126 5.25 -2.60 16.10
CA THR A 126 4.85 -3.32 17.31
C THR A 126 3.66 -2.58 17.92
N VAL A 127 2.59 -3.29 18.19
CA VAL A 127 1.30 -2.70 18.54
C VAL A 127 0.78 -3.31 19.82
N SER A 128 0.31 -2.43 20.69
CA SER A 128 -0.29 -2.74 21.98
C SER A 128 -1.75 -2.29 21.95
N SER A 129 -2.70 -3.17 22.25
CA SER A 129 -4.11 -2.79 22.32
C SER A 129 -4.81 -3.29 23.58
N ILE A 130 -5.86 -2.59 23.98
CA ILE A 130 -6.73 -2.95 25.10
C ILE A 130 -8.17 -2.87 24.63
N THR A 131 -8.91 -3.97 24.73
CA THR A 131 -10.36 -3.99 24.45
C THR A 131 -11.12 -4.70 25.56
N GLU A 132 -12.44 -4.51 25.64
CA GLU A 132 -13.26 -5.34 26.52
C GLU A 132 -13.27 -6.80 26.05
N ALA A 133 -13.37 -7.72 27.01
CA ALA A 133 -13.52 -9.14 26.74
C ALA A 133 -14.82 -9.41 25.96
N GLY A 134 -14.73 -10.30 24.97
CA GLY A 134 -15.86 -10.63 24.09
C GLY A 134 -16.18 -9.59 23.01
N LYS A 135 -15.55 -8.41 23.02
CA LYS A 135 -15.63 -7.44 21.91
C LYS A 135 -14.51 -7.66 20.89
N PRO A 136 -14.75 -7.37 19.60
CA PRO A 136 -13.69 -7.43 18.60
C PRO A 136 -12.63 -6.36 18.85
N SER A 137 -11.35 -6.69 18.61
CA SER A 137 -10.25 -5.71 18.69
C SER A 137 -10.26 -4.71 17.54
N THR A 138 -10.86 -5.10 16.42
CA THR A 138 -10.88 -4.34 15.17
C THR A 138 -12.25 -4.51 14.51
N ILE A 139 -12.84 -3.40 14.05
CA ILE A 139 -14.06 -3.38 13.26
C ILE A 139 -13.69 -2.92 11.85
N MET A 140 -13.99 -3.75 10.86
CA MET A 140 -13.76 -3.43 9.45
C MET A 140 -14.73 -2.37 8.99
N VAL A 141 -14.22 -1.36 8.27
CA VAL A 141 -15.05 -0.30 7.70
C VAL A 141 -14.95 -0.40 6.18
N PRO A 142 -16.06 -0.57 5.46
CA PRO A 142 -16.04 -0.55 4.02
C PRO A 142 -15.41 0.75 3.51
N LEU A 143 -14.63 0.66 2.44
CA LEU A 143 -14.31 1.82 1.62
C LEU A 143 -15.60 2.22 0.92
N THR A 144 -16.41 3.09 1.52
CA THR A 144 -17.55 3.68 0.82
C THR A 144 -17.01 4.74 -0.13
N ASN A 145 -17.39 4.62 -1.42
CA ASN A 145 -17.24 5.67 -2.41
C ASN A 145 -18.09 6.90 -2.05
#